data_AF-Q08MC3-F1
#
_entry.id   AF-Q08MC3-F1
#
_cell.length_a   1.000
_cell.length_b   1.000
_cell.length_c   1.000
_cell.angle_alpha   90.00
_cell.angle_beta   90.00
_cell.angle_gamma   90.00
#
_symmetry.space_group_name_H-M   'P 1'
#
loop_
_entity.id
_entity.type
_entity.pdbx_description
1 polymer ?
#
loop_
_entity_poly.entity_id
_entity_poly.type
_entity_poly.pdbx_seq_one_letter_code
_entity_poly.pdbx_strand_id
1 'polypeptide(L)'
;GLSKAVRERCRELSFEAPSLTAQAAREEKLQVIEDILVEKDPPSLSHSMATGEGFRSLVSVPLHSRGHLVGVMTCFTNTPRTFSSRELEFHTTVGQLFAVAIEKARLFQEVREALRLREEFMTAAAHELRTPVTTIQTWADILSRMEEGSMRQQKGLAAIARSTRRLARLVEHLFTAVWMAPGLPKLERDRLDLKALVTERVKSLSRTTENPIYLETGEPTIVDADHQRMGEVVAHLLENAIRYSPPSGPIEVRLSCEGNRALVSVSDHGPGIPPDRQPHVFEPLYEPLPSGAPGYVGVVGMGLHLSWQIIEAHGGHIWLESVPGEGSTFCFSLPLEREDPPSTSACEGGLKSGPHCRTL
;
A
#
# COMPACT_ATOMS: atom_id res chain seq x y z
N GLY A 1 8.01 -17.03 -44.06
CA GLY A 1 8.91 -15.92 -43.74
C GLY A 1 10.22 -16.46 -43.25
N LEU A 2 10.38 -16.63 -41.94
CA LEU A 2 11.65 -17.05 -41.32
C LEU A 2 11.70 -18.54 -40.92
N SER A 3 12.87 -19.15 -41.06
CA SER A 3 13.13 -20.52 -40.60
C SER A 3 12.92 -20.69 -39.09
N LYS A 4 12.69 -21.93 -38.63
CA LYS A 4 12.52 -22.23 -37.20
C LYS A 4 13.79 -21.87 -36.41
N ALA A 5 14.97 -22.17 -36.97
CA ALA A 5 16.27 -21.89 -36.34
C ALA A 5 16.54 -20.38 -36.17
N VAL A 6 16.02 -19.53 -37.06
CA VAL A 6 16.12 -18.07 -36.89
C VAL A 6 15.11 -17.56 -35.87
N ARG A 7 13.86 -18.04 -35.89
CA ARG A 7 12.87 -17.68 -34.85
C ARG A 7 13.33 -18.03 -33.45
N GLU A 8 14.01 -19.17 -33.29
CA GLU A 8 14.54 -19.62 -32.00
C GLU A 8 15.72 -18.75 -31.54
N ARG A 9 16.62 -18.36 -32.46
CA ARG A 9 17.69 -17.38 -32.19
C ARG A 9 17.17 -15.98 -31.87
N CYS A 10 16.04 -15.57 -32.43
CA CYS A 10 15.42 -14.28 -32.15
C CYS A 10 14.50 -14.29 -30.92
N ARG A 11 14.29 -15.45 -30.28
CA ARG A 11 13.48 -15.53 -29.05
C ARG A 11 14.16 -14.79 -27.90
N GLU A 12 15.48 -14.85 -27.83
CA GLU A 12 16.31 -14.12 -26.88
C GLU A 12 17.42 -13.42 -27.65
N LEU A 13 17.29 -12.11 -27.83
CA LEU A 13 18.28 -11.27 -28.49
C LEU A 13 18.93 -10.38 -27.45
N SER A 14 20.26 -10.49 -27.29
CA SER A 14 21.00 -9.62 -26.38
C SER A 14 20.89 -8.15 -26.80
N PHE A 15 20.80 -7.25 -25.81
CA PHE A 15 20.81 -5.80 -26.03
C PHE A 15 22.12 -5.31 -26.67
N GLU A 16 23.22 -6.05 -26.49
CA GLU A 16 24.53 -5.79 -27.10
C GLU A 16 24.74 -6.57 -28.41
N ALA A 17 23.72 -7.27 -28.90
CA ALA A 17 23.88 -8.05 -30.13
C ALA A 17 24.27 -7.13 -31.30
N PRO A 18 25.15 -7.60 -32.21
CA PRO A 18 25.51 -6.88 -33.43
C PRO A 18 24.38 -7.02 -34.46
N SER A 19 23.20 -6.48 -34.14
CA SER A 19 22.00 -6.48 -34.98
C SER A 19 21.39 -5.10 -35.08
N LEU A 20 20.70 -4.82 -36.20
CA LEU A 20 20.01 -3.55 -36.42
C LEU A 20 18.91 -3.31 -35.37
N THR A 21 18.22 -4.37 -34.95
CA THR A 21 17.21 -4.32 -33.88
C THR A 21 17.82 -3.85 -32.55
N ALA A 22 18.95 -4.43 -32.14
CA ALA A 22 19.63 -4.06 -30.90
C ALA A 22 20.26 -2.66 -30.99
N GLN A 23 20.76 -2.26 -32.17
CA GLN A 23 21.24 -0.90 -32.40
C GLN A 23 20.13 0.14 -32.28
N ALA A 24 18.95 -0.11 -32.86
CA ALA A 24 17.78 0.76 -32.71
C ALA A 24 17.33 0.87 -31.25
N ALA A 25 17.48 -0.21 -30.46
CA ALA A 25 17.20 -0.21 -29.03
C ALA A 25 18.21 0.65 -28.24
N ARG A 26 19.52 0.51 -28.51
CA ARG A 26 20.59 1.27 -27.83
C ARG A 26 20.58 2.75 -28.16
N GLU A 27 20.40 3.08 -29.43
CA GLU A 27 20.42 4.47 -29.88
C GLU A 27 19.06 5.16 -29.71
N GLU A 28 18.01 4.39 -29.41
CA GLU A 28 16.61 4.84 -29.33
C GLU A 28 16.17 5.65 -30.55
N LYS A 29 16.68 5.26 -31.72
CA LYS A 29 16.43 5.93 -33.01
C LYS A 29 16.00 4.92 -34.06
N LEU A 30 15.20 5.41 -34.99
CA LEU A 30 14.86 4.71 -36.22
C LEU A 30 16.15 4.35 -36.97
N GLN A 31 16.33 3.06 -37.26
CA GLN A 31 17.45 2.57 -38.07
C GLN A 31 16.93 2.01 -39.38
N VAL A 32 17.62 2.32 -40.48
CA VAL A 32 17.22 1.90 -41.83
C VAL A 32 18.45 1.39 -42.57
N ILE A 33 18.31 0.23 -43.19
CA ILE A 33 19.29 -0.31 -44.14
C ILE A 33 18.55 -0.62 -45.44
N GLU A 34 18.94 0.02 -46.53
CA GLU A 34 18.29 -0.14 -47.84
C GLU A 34 18.70 -1.46 -48.52
N ASP A 35 19.94 -1.90 -48.31
CA ASP A 35 20.45 -3.20 -48.75
C ASP A 35 21.63 -3.69 -47.89
N ILE A 36 21.36 -4.63 -46.99
CA ILE A 36 22.31 -5.16 -46.01
C ILE A 36 23.46 -5.98 -46.61
N LEU A 37 23.35 -6.41 -47.87
CA LEU A 37 24.41 -7.19 -48.51
C LEU A 37 25.51 -6.30 -49.12
N VAL A 38 25.23 -5.02 -49.36
CA VAL A 38 26.18 -4.05 -49.92
C VAL A 38 26.53 -2.92 -48.95
N GLU A 39 25.91 -2.91 -47.77
CA GLU A 39 26.24 -2.02 -46.67
C GLU A 39 27.71 -2.15 -46.29
N LYS A 40 28.37 -1.03 -45.97
CA LYS A 40 29.82 -1.01 -45.76
C LYS A 40 30.25 -1.68 -44.46
N ASP A 41 29.42 -1.56 -43.43
CA ASP A 41 29.66 -2.13 -42.10
C ASP A 41 28.33 -2.61 -41.47
N PRO A 42 27.71 -3.67 -42.02
CA PRO A 42 26.43 -4.13 -41.53
C PRO A 42 26.59 -4.86 -40.20
N PRO A 43 25.63 -4.72 -39.26
CA PRO A 43 25.62 -5.50 -38.04
C PRO A 43 25.68 -7.01 -38.35
N SER A 44 26.71 -7.69 -37.85
CA SER A 44 27.09 -9.03 -38.31
C SER A 44 26.01 -10.09 -38.12
N LEU A 45 25.20 -9.99 -37.06
CA LEU A 45 24.07 -10.89 -36.83
C LEU A 45 22.94 -10.64 -37.83
N SER A 46 22.62 -9.36 -38.09
CA SER A 46 21.61 -9.01 -39.11
C SER A 46 22.07 -9.44 -40.51
N HIS A 47 23.35 -9.30 -40.85
CA HIS A 47 23.91 -9.73 -42.14
C HIS A 47 23.91 -11.26 -42.29
N SER A 48 24.27 -11.99 -41.25
CA SER A 48 24.19 -13.47 -41.24
C SER A 48 22.75 -13.96 -41.39
N MET A 49 21.78 -13.30 -40.75
CA MET A 49 20.37 -13.62 -40.92
C MET A 49 19.87 -13.27 -42.33
N ALA A 50 20.32 -12.15 -42.89
CA ALA A 50 19.95 -11.70 -44.23
C ALA A 50 20.38 -12.70 -45.32
N THR A 51 21.62 -13.15 -45.25
CA THR A 51 22.19 -14.15 -46.18
C THR A 51 21.51 -15.51 -46.06
N GLY A 52 21.14 -15.92 -44.83
CA GLY A 52 20.43 -17.17 -44.59
C GLY A 52 18.94 -17.17 -44.94
N GLU A 53 18.25 -16.05 -44.75
CA GLU A 53 16.78 -15.94 -44.89
C GLU A 53 16.33 -15.16 -46.13
N GLY A 54 17.26 -14.55 -46.86
CA GLY A 54 17.02 -13.87 -48.12
C GLY A 54 16.41 -12.47 -48.02
N PHE A 55 16.50 -11.81 -46.86
CA PHE A 55 16.10 -10.40 -46.76
C PHE A 55 17.24 -9.45 -47.15
N ARG A 56 16.88 -8.26 -47.62
CA ARG A 56 17.79 -7.27 -48.21
C ARG A 56 17.66 -5.92 -47.51
N SER A 57 16.46 -5.38 -47.40
CA SER A 57 16.21 -4.09 -46.74
C SER A 57 15.61 -4.27 -45.35
N LEU A 58 15.90 -3.38 -44.40
CA LEU A 58 15.36 -3.40 -43.04
C LEU A 58 15.00 -2.00 -42.53
N VAL A 59 13.96 -1.92 -41.72
CA VAL A 59 13.58 -0.75 -40.93
C VAL A 59 13.33 -1.20 -39.50
N SER A 60 14.05 -0.64 -38.55
CA SER A 60 13.91 -0.94 -37.12
C SER A 60 13.43 0.31 -36.38
N VAL A 61 12.21 0.23 -35.85
CA VAL A 61 11.51 1.30 -35.13
C VAL A 61 11.56 1.00 -33.64
N PRO A 62 12.17 1.86 -32.80
CA PRO A 62 12.05 1.74 -31.35
C PRO A 62 10.62 2.04 -30.92
N LEU A 63 10.11 1.23 -29.98
CA LEU A 63 8.73 1.30 -29.48
C LEU A 63 8.75 1.97 -28.12
N HIS A 64 8.42 3.26 -28.07
CA HIS A 64 8.38 4.02 -26.83
C HIS A 64 6.97 4.15 -26.28
N SER A 65 6.83 3.98 -24.97
CA SER A 65 5.63 4.38 -24.24
C SER A 65 6.02 5.03 -22.92
N ARG A 66 5.35 6.13 -22.57
CA ARG A 66 5.61 6.92 -21.34
C ARG A 66 7.09 7.21 -21.08
N GLY A 67 7.84 7.53 -22.14
CA GLY A 67 9.26 7.89 -22.05
C GLY A 67 10.23 6.72 -21.87
N HIS A 68 9.77 5.47 -21.98
CA HIS A 68 10.62 4.28 -21.85
C HIS A 68 10.51 3.39 -23.09
N LEU A 69 11.61 2.72 -23.45
CA LEU A 69 11.65 1.74 -24.54
C LEU A 69 10.96 0.43 -24.11
N VAL A 70 9.87 0.08 -24.78
CA VAL A 70 9.10 -1.16 -24.55
C VAL A 70 9.58 -2.30 -25.46
N GLY A 71 10.20 -1.97 -26.60
CA GLY A 71 10.75 -2.94 -27.54
C GLY A 71 11.18 -2.30 -28.86
N VAL A 72 11.44 -3.12 -29.88
CA VAL A 72 11.76 -2.67 -31.24
C VAL A 72 10.94 -3.47 -32.25
N MET A 73 10.31 -2.78 -33.20
CA MET A 73 9.67 -3.40 -34.35
C MET A 73 10.62 -3.34 -35.54
N THR A 74 11.03 -4.51 -36.03
CA THR A 74 11.86 -4.62 -37.24
C THR A 74 11.04 -5.19 -38.39
N CYS A 75 10.93 -4.43 -39.46
CA CYS A 75 10.34 -4.83 -40.72
C CYS A 75 11.46 -5.03 -41.75
N PHE A 76 11.28 -5.99 -42.67
CA PHE A 76 12.27 -6.26 -43.71
C PHE A 76 11.60 -6.67 -45.02
N THR A 77 12.34 -6.54 -46.13
CA THR A 77 11.91 -7.02 -47.45
C THR A 77 13.02 -7.81 -48.14
N ASN A 78 12.67 -8.64 -49.12
CA ASN A 78 13.63 -9.50 -49.83
C ASN A 78 14.30 -8.83 -51.03
N THR A 79 14.08 -7.53 -51.21
CA THR A 79 14.66 -6.74 -52.30
C THR A 79 15.29 -5.46 -51.74
N PRO A 80 16.37 -4.94 -52.34
CA PRO A 80 16.86 -3.61 -52.02
C PRO A 80 15.75 -2.57 -52.17
N ARG A 81 15.64 -1.65 -51.22
CA ARG A 81 14.58 -0.65 -51.21
C ARG A 81 14.99 0.62 -50.48
N THR A 82 14.74 1.75 -51.12
CA THR A 82 14.76 3.07 -50.48
C THR A 82 13.41 3.35 -49.81
N PHE A 83 13.43 3.99 -48.65
CA PHE A 83 12.21 4.31 -47.90
C PHE A 83 11.95 5.81 -47.92
N SER A 84 10.76 6.20 -48.37
CA SER A 84 10.33 7.61 -48.33
C SER A 84 10.05 8.06 -46.91
N SER A 85 10.12 9.37 -46.65
CA SER A 85 9.79 9.96 -45.35
C SER A 85 8.38 9.57 -44.87
N ARG A 86 7.40 9.52 -45.79
CA ARG A 86 6.02 9.11 -45.48
C ARG A 86 5.92 7.66 -45.03
N GLU A 87 6.71 6.76 -45.63
CA GLU A 87 6.75 5.36 -45.22
C GLU A 87 7.40 5.21 -43.86
N LEU A 88 8.51 5.91 -43.60
CA LEU A 88 9.16 5.89 -42.29
C LEU A 88 8.26 6.46 -41.20
N GLU A 89 7.55 7.57 -41.47
CA GLU A 89 6.52 8.13 -40.58
C GLU A 89 5.39 7.12 -40.30
N PHE A 90 4.95 6.39 -41.32
CA PHE A 90 3.95 5.34 -41.15
C PHE A 90 4.47 4.21 -40.23
N HIS A 91 5.69 3.72 -40.46
CA HIS A 91 6.30 2.70 -39.59
C HIS A 91 6.45 3.20 -38.16
N THR A 92 6.87 4.45 -37.96
CA THR A 92 6.96 5.07 -36.62
C THR A 92 5.58 5.17 -35.95
N THR A 93 4.55 5.59 -36.68
CA THR A 93 3.17 5.71 -36.14
C THR A 93 2.61 4.35 -35.74
N VAL A 94 2.79 3.33 -36.59
CA VAL A 94 2.39 1.95 -36.27
C VAL A 94 3.17 1.41 -35.08
N GLY A 95 4.48 1.70 -35.01
CA GLY A 95 5.31 1.37 -33.86
C GLY A 95 4.77 1.96 -32.57
N GLN A 96 4.42 3.24 -32.55
CA GLN A 96 3.82 3.88 -31.36
C GLN A 96 2.52 3.21 -30.93
N LEU A 97 1.64 2.83 -31.87
CA LEU A 97 0.42 2.08 -31.56
C LEU A 97 0.72 0.71 -30.94
N PHE A 98 1.73 0.00 -31.44
CA PHE A 98 2.18 -1.25 -30.85
C PHE A 98 2.79 -1.06 -29.46
N ALA A 99 3.56 0.00 -29.23
CA ALA A 99 4.13 0.31 -27.92
C ALA A 99 3.03 0.44 -26.86
N VAL A 100 2.00 1.24 -27.14
CA VAL A 100 0.84 1.43 -26.25
C VAL A 100 0.07 0.13 -26.04
N ALA A 101 -0.15 -0.66 -27.10
CA ALA A 101 -0.87 -1.92 -27.00
C ALA A 101 -0.11 -2.97 -26.16
N ILE A 102 1.21 -3.08 -26.34
CA ILE A 102 2.06 -4.00 -25.58
C ILE A 102 2.09 -3.61 -24.11
N GLU A 103 2.29 -2.32 -23.80
CA GLU A 103 2.28 -1.84 -22.41
C GLU A 103 0.91 -2.09 -21.75
N LYS A 104 -0.18 -1.77 -22.45
CA LYS A 104 -1.53 -2.02 -21.95
C LYS A 104 -1.79 -3.50 -21.69
N ALA A 105 -1.36 -4.39 -22.59
CA ALA A 105 -1.49 -5.82 -22.42
C ALA A 105 -0.69 -6.32 -21.22
N ARG A 106 0.55 -5.84 -21.04
CA ARG A 106 1.39 -6.16 -19.88
C ARG A 106 0.75 -5.72 -18.57
N LEU A 107 0.34 -4.45 -18.46
CA LEU A 107 -0.34 -3.92 -17.28
C LEU A 107 -1.62 -4.70 -16.96
N PHE A 108 -2.40 -5.04 -18.00
CA PHE A 108 -3.61 -5.85 -17.82
C PHE A 108 -3.31 -7.25 -17.25
N GLN A 109 -2.23 -7.90 -17.70
CA GLN A 109 -1.79 -9.19 -17.14
C GLN A 109 -1.31 -9.05 -15.70
N GLU A 110 -0.53 -8.01 -15.38
CA GLU A 110 -0.08 -7.74 -14.02
C GLU A 110 -1.26 -7.53 -13.06
N VAL A 111 -2.27 -6.73 -13.48
CA VAL A 111 -3.51 -6.54 -12.71
C VAL A 111 -4.28 -7.84 -12.56
N ARG A 112 -4.42 -8.63 -13.63
CA ARG A 112 -5.15 -9.90 -13.60
C ARG A 112 -4.50 -10.91 -12.66
N GLU A 113 -3.17 -10.99 -12.66
CA GLU A 113 -2.44 -11.90 -11.78
C GLU A 113 -2.53 -11.44 -10.32
N ALA A 114 -2.43 -10.13 -10.06
CA ALA A 114 -2.66 -9.57 -8.72
C ALA A 114 -4.07 -9.87 -8.21
N LEU A 115 -5.09 -9.76 -9.06
CA LEU A 115 -6.47 -10.11 -8.72
C LEU A 115 -6.62 -11.61 -8.41
N ARG A 116 -6.02 -12.48 -9.23
CA ARG A 116 -6.04 -13.93 -9.00
C ARG A 116 -5.42 -14.29 -7.66
N LEU A 117 -4.23 -13.75 -7.36
CA LEU A 117 -3.55 -13.95 -6.08
C LEU A 117 -4.39 -13.43 -4.90
N ARG A 118 -5.05 -12.29 -5.06
CA ARG A 118 -5.98 -11.74 -4.06
C ARG A 118 -7.16 -12.68 -3.82
N GLU A 119 -7.79 -13.22 -4.87
CA GLU A 119 -8.91 -14.16 -4.73
C GLU A 119 -8.49 -15.46 -4.04
N GLU A 120 -7.34 -16.01 -4.41
CA GLU A 120 -6.77 -17.22 -3.78
C GLU A 120 -6.48 -16.98 -2.30
N PHE A 121 -5.88 -15.84 -1.97
CA PHE A 121 -5.63 -15.42 -0.60
C PHE A 121 -6.93 -15.28 0.20
N MET A 122 -7.94 -14.57 -0.33
CA MET A 122 -9.24 -14.40 0.34
C MET A 122 -9.96 -15.73 0.58
N THR A 123 -9.86 -16.66 -0.37
CA THR A 123 -10.45 -18.00 -0.25
C THR A 123 -9.77 -18.80 0.85
N ALA A 124 -8.43 -18.80 0.88
CA ALA A 124 -7.65 -19.47 1.92
C ALA A 124 -7.93 -18.86 3.30
N ALA A 125 -7.97 -17.53 3.39
CA ALA A 125 -8.30 -16.77 4.60
C ALA A 125 -9.66 -17.18 5.17
N ALA A 126 -10.70 -17.20 4.33
CA ALA A 126 -12.05 -17.60 4.73
C ALA A 126 -12.07 -19.04 5.26
N HIS A 127 -11.30 -19.95 4.65
CA HIS A 127 -11.23 -21.34 5.08
C HIS A 127 -10.56 -21.49 6.45
N GLU A 128 -9.44 -20.79 6.67
CA GLU A 128 -8.70 -20.80 7.94
C GLU A 128 -9.47 -20.13 9.09
N LEU A 129 -10.28 -19.11 8.79
CA LEU A 129 -11.16 -18.45 9.76
C LEU A 129 -12.39 -19.30 10.12
N ARG A 130 -12.95 -20.07 9.17
CA ARG A 130 -14.13 -20.91 9.40
C ARG A 130 -13.87 -21.96 10.49
N THR A 131 -12.71 -22.59 10.50
CA THR A 131 -12.36 -23.65 11.46
C THR A 131 -12.44 -23.23 12.95
N PRO A 132 -11.78 -22.14 13.40
CA PRO A 132 -11.90 -21.69 14.78
C PRO A 132 -13.32 -21.21 15.11
N VAL A 133 -14.03 -20.56 14.16
CA VAL A 133 -15.44 -20.16 14.35
C VAL A 133 -16.34 -21.37 14.61
N THR A 134 -16.25 -22.41 13.77
CA THR A 134 -17.02 -23.65 13.94
C THR A 134 -16.71 -24.32 15.28
N THR A 135 -15.44 -24.29 15.71
CA THR A 135 -15.05 -24.84 17.02
C THR A 135 -15.67 -24.05 18.18
N ILE A 136 -15.68 -22.72 18.10
CA ILE A 136 -16.30 -21.84 19.10
C ILE A 136 -17.80 -22.12 19.17
N GLN A 137 -18.49 -22.12 18.02
CA GLN A 137 -19.93 -22.39 17.93
C GLN A 137 -20.30 -23.76 18.51
N THR A 138 -19.57 -24.80 18.12
CA THR A 138 -19.82 -26.16 18.61
C THR A 138 -19.68 -26.24 20.12
N TRP A 139 -18.61 -25.69 20.70
CA TRP A 139 -18.45 -25.70 22.15
C TRP A 139 -19.44 -24.79 22.87
N ALA A 140 -19.79 -23.63 22.31
CA ALA A 140 -20.83 -22.77 22.88
C ALA A 140 -22.18 -23.48 22.95
N ASP A 141 -22.59 -24.16 21.87
CA ASP A 141 -23.83 -24.96 21.84
C ASP A 141 -23.81 -26.09 22.88
N ILE A 142 -22.71 -26.84 22.98
CA ILE A 142 -22.60 -27.93 23.95
C ILE A 142 -22.62 -27.37 25.38
N LEU A 143 -21.90 -26.28 25.66
CA LEU A 143 -21.87 -25.65 26.98
C LEU A 143 -23.23 -25.09 27.38
N SER A 144 -24.03 -24.56 26.44
CA SER A 144 -25.37 -24.02 26.70
C SER A 144 -26.38 -25.06 27.22
N ARG A 145 -26.08 -26.35 27.06
CA ARG A 145 -26.93 -27.49 27.47
C ARG A 145 -26.33 -28.32 28.61
N MET A 146 -25.20 -27.89 29.18
CA MET A 146 -24.49 -28.62 30.25
C MET A 146 -24.77 -28.03 31.63
N GLU A 147 -24.75 -28.89 32.64
CA GLU A 147 -24.71 -28.47 34.05
C GLU A 147 -23.35 -27.86 34.43
N GLU A 148 -23.40 -26.84 35.29
CA GLU A 148 -22.24 -26.07 35.74
C GLU A 148 -21.28 -26.89 36.62
N GLY A 149 -19.98 -26.59 36.54
CA GLY A 149 -18.93 -27.19 37.37
C GLY A 149 -18.30 -28.47 36.82
N SER A 150 -18.75 -29.00 35.67
CA SER A 150 -18.18 -30.24 35.11
C SER A 150 -16.79 -30.04 34.50
N MET A 151 -15.91 -31.06 34.58
CA MET A 151 -14.60 -31.07 33.89
C MET A 151 -14.75 -30.86 32.36
N ARG A 152 -15.90 -31.28 31.80
CA ARG A 152 -16.24 -31.09 30.39
C ARG A 152 -16.54 -29.62 30.05
N GLN A 153 -17.11 -28.87 30.99
CA GLN A 153 -17.33 -27.43 30.87
C GLN A 153 -15.99 -26.67 30.79
N GLN A 154 -15.05 -26.99 31.69
CA GLN A 154 -13.70 -26.40 31.67
C GLN A 154 -12.95 -26.70 30.36
N LYS A 155 -13.06 -27.93 29.83
CA LYS A 155 -12.49 -28.30 28.53
C LYS A 155 -13.10 -27.50 27.38
N GLY A 156 -14.40 -27.27 27.40
CA GLY A 156 -15.09 -26.46 26.39
C GLY A 156 -14.70 -24.99 26.42
N LEU A 157 -14.68 -24.37 27.61
CA LEU A 157 -14.22 -23.00 27.80
C LEU A 157 -12.76 -22.83 27.34
N ALA A 158 -11.88 -23.78 27.68
CA ALA A 158 -10.49 -23.77 27.21
C ALA A 158 -10.37 -23.92 25.68
N ALA A 159 -11.26 -24.70 25.04
CA ALA A 159 -11.28 -24.86 23.59
C ALA A 159 -11.77 -23.58 22.88
N ILE A 160 -12.78 -22.90 23.43
CA ILE A 160 -13.22 -21.58 22.96
C ILE A 160 -12.07 -20.58 23.08
N ALA A 161 -11.47 -20.46 24.27
CA ALA A 161 -10.38 -19.50 24.51
C ALA A 161 -9.15 -19.73 23.59
N ARG A 162 -8.81 -20.99 23.27
CA ARG A 162 -7.75 -21.30 22.28
C ARG A 162 -8.16 -20.90 20.86
N SER A 163 -9.42 -21.15 20.49
CA SER A 163 -9.94 -20.85 19.15
C SER A 163 -10.05 -19.35 18.92
N THR A 164 -10.48 -18.58 19.92
CA THR A 164 -10.52 -17.11 19.88
C THR A 164 -9.11 -16.54 19.72
N ARG A 165 -8.11 -17.04 20.47
CA ARG A 165 -6.71 -16.65 20.30
C ARG A 165 -6.12 -17.03 18.93
N ARG A 166 -6.57 -18.15 18.34
CA ARG A 166 -6.17 -18.54 16.97
C ARG A 166 -6.79 -17.60 15.93
N LEU A 167 -8.06 -17.24 16.12
CA LEU A 167 -8.78 -16.33 15.23
C LEU A 167 -8.18 -14.94 15.26
N ALA A 168 -7.86 -14.41 16.44
CA ALA A 168 -7.16 -13.14 16.58
C ALA A 168 -5.83 -13.13 15.79
N ARG A 169 -5.00 -14.18 15.94
CA ARG A 169 -3.75 -14.32 15.18
C ARG A 169 -3.94 -14.42 13.66
N LEU A 170 -4.97 -15.13 13.20
CA LEU A 170 -5.27 -15.25 11.77
C LEU A 170 -5.73 -13.91 11.19
N VAL A 171 -6.63 -13.21 11.87
CA VAL A 171 -7.08 -11.86 11.47
C VAL A 171 -5.88 -10.93 11.35
N GLU A 172 -4.99 -10.97 12.33
CA GLU A 172 -3.75 -10.21 12.34
C GLU A 172 -2.88 -10.54 11.10
N HIS A 173 -2.58 -11.82 10.85
CA HIS A 173 -1.81 -12.23 9.66
C HIS A 173 -2.44 -11.77 8.34
N LEU A 174 -3.78 -11.76 8.27
CA LEU A 174 -4.50 -11.28 7.09
C LEU A 174 -4.32 -9.77 6.90
N PHE A 175 -4.37 -9.00 7.98
CA PHE A 175 -4.09 -7.56 7.94
C PHE A 175 -2.67 -7.32 7.42
N THR A 176 -1.64 -7.95 7.97
CA THR A 176 -0.26 -7.74 7.51
C THR A 176 -0.05 -8.09 6.04
N ALA A 177 -0.68 -9.15 5.54
CA ALA A 177 -0.62 -9.48 4.12
C ALA A 177 -1.26 -8.41 3.21
N VAL A 178 -2.36 -7.77 3.65
CA VAL A 178 -3.03 -6.70 2.90
C VAL A 178 -2.19 -5.42 2.86
N TRP A 179 -1.44 -5.14 3.92
CA TRP A 179 -0.65 -3.91 4.02
C TRP A 179 0.79 -4.03 3.51
N MET A 180 1.32 -5.24 3.37
CA MET A 180 2.59 -5.49 2.65
C MET A 180 2.42 -5.50 1.12
N ALA A 181 1.20 -5.50 0.60
CA ALA A 181 0.97 -5.43 -0.84
C ALA A 181 1.36 -4.04 -1.39
N PRO A 182 2.02 -3.96 -2.57
CA PRO A 182 2.36 -2.69 -3.19
C PRO A 182 1.08 -1.91 -3.53
N GLY A 183 0.97 -0.71 -2.96
CA GLY A 183 -0.21 0.15 -3.04
C GLY A 183 -1.09 -0.01 -1.79
N LEU A 184 -0.98 0.95 -0.87
CA LEU A 184 -1.86 1.06 0.29
C LEU A 184 -3.34 0.95 -0.15
N PRO A 185 -4.22 0.30 0.64
CA PRO A 185 -5.66 0.37 0.38
C PRO A 185 -6.06 1.85 0.26
N LYS A 186 -6.87 2.17 -0.76
CA LYS A 186 -7.33 3.55 -1.01
C LYS A 186 -7.97 4.09 0.27
N LEU A 187 -7.30 5.06 0.91
CA LEU A 187 -7.81 5.71 2.11
C LEU A 187 -9.04 6.53 1.75
N GLU A 188 -10.12 6.35 2.51
CA GLU A 188 -11.31 7.18 2.42
C GLU A 188 -11.17 8.33 3.41
N ARG A 189 -10.32 9.30 3.08
CA ARG A 189 -10.09 10.44 3.95
C ARG A 189 -11.19 11.47 3.80
N ASP A 190 -11.62 12.02 4.93
CA ASP A 190 -12.58 13.12 5.03
C ASP A 190 -12.20 13.98 6.24
N ARG A 191 -12.89 15.11 6.40
CA ARG A 191 -12.75 16.00 7.55
C ARG A 191 -13.15 15.27 8.83
N LEU A 192 -12.17 14.99 9.67
CA LEU A 192 -12.34 14.24 10.91
C LEU A 192 -12.04 15.13 12.12
N ASP A 193 -13.00 15.23 13.04
CA ASP A 193 -12.75 15.75 14.39
C ASP A 193 -12.09 14.67 15.27
N LEU A 194 -10.78 14.76 15.41
CA LEU A 194 -9.97 13.80 16.17
C LEU A 194 -10.37 13.78 17.66
N LYS A 195 -10.81 14.92 18.20
CA LYS A 195 -11.29 15.01 19.59
C LYS A 195 -12.54 14.16 19.80
N ALA A 196 -13.51 14.26 18.88
CA ALA A 196 -14.74 13.49 18.95
C ALA A 196 -14.43 11.99 18.92
N LEU A 197 -13.57 11.55 17.99
CA LEU A 197 -13.16 10.16 17.86
C LEU A 197 -12.45 9.63 19.12
N VAL A 198 -11.44 10.32 19.63
CA VAL A 198 -10.71 9.90 20.84
C VAL A 198 -11.65 9.83 22.04
N THR A 199 -12.54 10.82 22.19
CA THR A 199 -13.54 10.85 23.27
C THR A 199 -14.51 9.67 23.20
N GLU A 200 -14.97 9.31 22.00
CA GLU A 200 -15.85 8.16 21.79
C GLU A 200 -15.16 6.85 22.20
N ARG A 201 -13.91 6.65 21.74
CA ARG A 201 -13.13 5.43 22.03
C ARG A 201 -12.83 5.28 23.50
N VAL A 202 -12.39 6.35 24.17
CA VAL A 202 -12.17 6.36 25.62
C VAL A 202 -13.46 6.00 26.36
N LYS A 203 -14.59 6.65 26.06
CA LYS A 203 -15.88 6.36 26.71
C LYS A 203 -16.32 4.91 26.53
N SER A 204 -16.08 4.33 25.35
CA SER A 204 -16.40 2.93 25.09
C SER A 204 -15.56 1.99 25.94
N LEU A 205 -14.24 2.18 25.97
CA LEU A 205 -13.30 1.31 26.69
C LEU A 205 -13.41 1.45 28.21
N SER A 206 -13.64 2.66 28.73
CA SER A 206 -13.84 2.91 30.17
C SER A 206 -15.03 2.15 30.77
N ARG A 207 -15.98 1.67 29.96
CA ARG A 207 -17.12 0.84 30.44
C ARG A 207 -16.75 -0.63 30.62
N THR A 208 -15.64 -1.06 30.03
CA THR A 208 -15.24 -2.47 29.97
C THR A 208 -13.96 -2.78 30.75
N THR A 209 -13.16 -1.77 31.07
CA THR A 209 -11.90 -1.94 31.81
C THR A 209 -12.04 -1.55 33.28
N GLU A 210 -11.22 -2.17 34.13
CA GLU A 210 -11.05 -1.80 35.54
C GLU A 210 -10.02 -0.66 35.73
N ASN A 211 -9.26 -0.33 34.67
CA ASN A 211 -8.27 0.75 34.69
C ASN A 211 -8.95 2.12 34.48
N PRO A 212 -8.78 3.11 35.39
CA PRO A 212 -9.29 4.44 35.18
C PRO A 212 -8.56 5.11 34.00
N ILE A 213 -9.33 5.64 33.04
CA ILE A 213 -8.80 6.36 31.87
C ILE A 213 -9.09 7.85 32.04
N TYR A 214 -8.03 8.67 32.09
CA TYR A 214 -8.11 10.12 32.15
C TYR A 214 -7.88 10.71 30.78
N LEU A 215 -8.81 11.54 30.32
CA LEU A 215 -8.76 12.17 29.00
C LEU A 215 -8.59 13.68 29.15
N GLU A 216 -7.46 14.19 28.70
CA GLU A 216 -7.18 15.63 28.59
C GLU A 216 -7.26 16.04 27.12
N THR A 217 -8.19 16.94 26.78
CA THR A 217 -8.35 17.44 25.39
C THR A 217 -8.59 18.93 25.38
N GLY A 218 -8.04 19.61 24.35
CA GLY A 218 -8.28 21.03 24.09
C GLY A 218 -9.49 21.30 23.19
N GLU A 219 -9.31 22.23 22.25
CA GLU A 219 -10.32 22.59 21.23
C GLU A 219 -10.54 21.46 20.20
N PRO A 220 -11.66 21.46 19.45
CA PRO A 220 -11.86 20.53 18.34
C PRO A 220 -10.68 20.52 17.36
N THR A 221 -10.27 19.33 16.93
CA THR A 221 -9.03 19.15 16.18
C THR A 221 -9.35 18.48 14.85
N ILE A 222 -9.41 19.26 13.77
CA ILE A 222 -9.81 18.76 12.45
C ILE A 222 -8.58 18.30 11.66
N VAL A 223 -8.64 17.07 11.15
CA VAL A 223 -7.59 16.45 10.32
C VAL A 223 -8.23 15.82 9.06
N ASP A 224 -7.46 15.73 7.97
CA ASP A 224 -7.83 14.97 6.77
C ASP A 224 -7.44 13.50 6.98
N ALA A 225 -8.39 12.68 7.46
CA ALA A 225 -8.11 11.29 7.79
C ALA A 225 -9.28 10.34 7.60
N ASP A 226 -8.95 9.07 7.40
CA ASP A 226 -9.93 7.99 7.35
C ASP A 226 -10.43 7.69 8.77
N HIS A 227 -11.72 7.97 9.01
CA HIS A 227 -12.36 7.83 10.32
C HIS A 227 -12.25 6.40 10.88
N GLN A 228 -12.43 5.38 10.04
CA GLN A 228 -12.39 4.00 10.50
C GLN A 228 -10.96 3.61 10.90
N ARG A 229 -9.98 3.96 10.05
CA ARG A 229 -8.56 3.64 10.29
C ARG A 229 -8.01 4.37 11.51
N MET A 230 -8.36 5.65 11.66
CA MET A 230 -7.93 6.38 12.84
C MET A 230 -8.55 5.82 14.13
N GLY A 231 -9.79 5.33 14.05
CA GLY A 231 -10.44 4.61 15.15
C GLY A 231 -9.70 3.33 15.54
N GLU A 232 -9.19 2.58 14.56
CA GLU A 232 -8.36 1.38 14.76
C GLU A 232 -7.05 1.73 15.49
N VAL A 233 -6.35 2.79 15.08
CA VAL A 233 -5.11 3.27 15.74
C VAL A 233 -5.36 3.59 17.22
N VAL A 234 -6.36 4.44 17.49
CA VAL A 234 -6.67 4.85 18.87
C VAL A 234 -7.06 3.65 19.74
N ALA A 235 -7.86 2.73 19.20
CA ALA A 235 -8.23 1.50 19.91
C ALA A 235 -7.00 0.64 20.23
N HIS A 236 -6.10 0.44 19.27
CA HIS A 236 -4.88 -0.35 19.47
C HIS A 236 -3.97 0.23 20.55
N LEU A 237 -3.78 1.55 20.57
CA LEU A 237 -2.96 2.20 21.60
C LEU A 237 -3.58 2.07 22.99
N LEU A 238 -4.91 2.28 23.11
CA LEU A 238 -5.62 2.13 24.39
C LEU A 238 -5.63 0.68 24.88
N GLU A 239 -5.86 -0.29 23.99
CA GLU A 239 -5.83 -1.71 24.33
C GLU A 239 -4.43 -2.16 24.78
N ASN A 240 -3.38 -1.63 24.16
CA ASN A 240 -2.01 -1.86 24.63
C ASN A 240 -1.79 -1.28 26.04
N ALA A 241 -2.22 -0.03 26.28
CA ALA A 241 -2.09 0.59 27.58
C ALA A 241 -2.83 -0.18 28.68
N ILE A 242 -4.07 -0.64 28.42
CA ILE A 242 -4.85 -1.47 29.35
C ILE A 242 -4.16 -2.81 29.60
N ARG A 243 -3.63 -3.43 28.54
CA ARG A 243 -3.01 -4.76 28.60
C ARG A 243 -1.75 -4.79 29.47
N TYR A 244 -0.94 -3.74 29.42
CA TYR A 244 0.35 -3.69 30.11
C TYR A 244 0.31 -2.90 31.43
N SER A 245 -0.77 -2.15 31.69
CA SER A 245 -0.96 -1.47 32.98
C SER A 245 -1.20 -2.47 34.12
N PRO A 246 -0.74 -2.15 35.35
CA PRO A 246 -1.14 -2.90 36.54
C PRO A 246 -2.66 -2.79 36.78
N PRO A 247 -3.27 -3.72 37.52
CA PRO A 247 -4.69 -3.64 37.87
C PRO A 247 -5.02 -2.31 38.56
N SER A 248 -6.07 -1.62 38.10
CA SER A 248 -6.45 -0.27 38.56
C SER A 248 -5.40 0.83 38.33
N GLY A 249 -4.33 0.57 37.57
CA GLY A 249 -3.37 1.58 37.15
C GLY A 249 -4.01 2.63 36.23
N PRO A 250 -3.73 3.92 36.41
CA PRO A 250 -4.31 4.97 35.60
C PRO A 250 -3.71 4.99 34.19
N ILE A 251 -4.55 5.25 33.19
CA ILE A 251 -4.15 5.45 31.80
C ILE A 251 -4.44 6.90 31.45
N GLU A 252 -3.44 7.62 30.97
CA GLU A 252 -3.58 9.03 30.59
C GLU A 252 -3.63 9.14 29.07
N VAL A 253 -4.63 9.85 28.56
CA VAL A 253 -4.80 10.13 27.14
C VAL A 253 -4.81 11.63 26.97
N ARG A 254 -3.87 12.16 26.19
CA ARG A 254 -3.82 13.60 25.89
C ARG A 254 -3.99 13.84 24.40
N LEU A 255 -4.78 14.85 24.06
CA LEU A 255 -4.88 15.41 22.73
C LEU A 255 -4.56 16.91 22.81
N SER A 256 -3.48 17.31 22.15
CA SER A 256 -3.04 18.70 22.03
C SER A 256 -2.79 19.07 20.57
N CYS A 257 -2.73 20.38 20.31
CA CYS A 257 -2.31 20.93 19.02
C CYS A 257 -0.97 21.62 19.21
N GLU A 258 0.05 21.20 18.46
CA GLU A 258 1.38 21.80 18.47
C GLU A 258 1.73 22.29 17.06
N GLY A 259 1.73 23.61 16.88
CA GLY A 259 1.94 24.23 15.56
C GLY A 259 0.84 23.81 14.56
N ASN A 260 1.23 23.11 13.49
CA ASN A 260 0.31 22.61 12.45
C ASN A 260 0.05 21.10 12.57
N ARG A 261 0.17 20.54 13.78
CA ARG A 261 -0.03 19.11 14.02
C ARG A 261 -0.93 18.86 15.23
N ALA A 262 -1.83 17.90 15.09
CA ALA A 262 -2.52 17.27 16.18
C ALA A 262 -1.58 16.25 16.82
N LEU A 263 -1.43 16.26 18.14
CA LEU A 263 -0.63 15.32 18.90
C LEU A 263 -1.54 14.52 19.83
N VAL A 264 -1.49 13.20 19.73
CA VAL A 264 -2.17 12.28 20.64
C VAL A 264 -1.14 11.45 21.37
N SER A 265 -1.24 11.41 22.70
CA SER A 265 -0.44 10.53 23.54
C SER A 265 -1.32 9.62 24.39
N VAL A 266 -0.88 8.37 24.56
CA VAL A 266 -1.49 7.37 25.44
C VAL A 266 -0.39 6.83 26.36
N SER A 267 -0.49 7.15 27.65
CA SER A 267 0.47 6.78 28.68
C SER A 267 -0.08 5.69 29.61
N ASP A 268 0.72 4.65 29.81
CA ASP A 268 0.48 3.58 30.77
C ASP A 268 1.55 3.57 31.87
N HIS A 269 1.21 2.95 33.01
CA HIS A 269 2.11 2.77 34.16
C HIS A 269 2.58 1.30 34.28
N GLY A 270 2.79 0.65 33.13
CA GLY A 270 3.22 -0.73 33.03
C GLY A 270 4.71 -0.94 33.32
N PRO A 271 5.27 -2.12 32.98
CA PRO A 271 6.67 -2.46 33.23
C PRO A 271 7.67 -1.65 32.38
N GLY A 272 7.21 -0.85 31.42
CA GLY A 272 8.05 -0.17 30.43
C GLY A 272 8.72 -1.13 29.45
N ILE A 273 9.44 -0.54 28.49
CA ILE A 273 10.10 -1.24 27.38
C ILE A 273 11.61 -1.02 27.46
N PRO A 274 12.43 -2.09 27.50
CA PRO A 274 13.89 -1.98 27.52
C PRO A 274 14.45 -1.16 26.34
N PRO A 275 15.47 -0.31 26.54
CA PRO A 275 16.00 0.58 25.49
C PRO A 275 16.47 -0.13 24.21
N ASP A 276 16.99 -1.36 24.33
CA ASP A 276 17.40 -2.22 23.21
C ASP A 276 16.22 -2.68 22.35
N ARG A 277 15.00 -2.61 22.88
CA ARG A 277 13.77 -3.07 22.22
C ARG A 277 12.91 -1.95 21.66
N GLN A 278 13.05 -0.73 22.20
CA GLN A 278 12.27 0.44 21.78
C GLN A 278 12.34 0.72 20.26
N PRO A 279 13.49 0.58 19.56
CA PRO A 279 13.55 0.84 18.11
C PRO A 279 12.71 -0.14 17.28
N HIS A 280 12.42 -1.32 17.82
CA HIS A 280 11.82 -2.43 17.09
C HIS A 280 10.32 -2.61 17.38
N VAL A 281 9.72 -1.81 18.28
CA VAL A 281 8.33 -2.00 18.71
C VAL A 281 7.29 -1.82 17.61
N PHE A 282 7.65 -1.12 16.53
CA PHE A 282 6.81 -0.92 15.35
C PHE A 282 7.15 -1.90 14.21
N GLU A 283 8.12 -2.81 14.40
CA GLU A 283 8.40 -3.86 13.43
C GLU A 283 7.30 -4.93 13.44
N PRO A 284 7.00 -5.53 12.28
CA PRO A 284 5.95 -6.56 12.20
C PRO A 284 6.33 -7.79 13.03
N LEU A 285 5.35 -8.34 13.76
CA LEU A 285 5.49 -9.53 14.60
C LEU A 285 6.47 -9.36 15.79
N TYR A 286 6.86 -8.12 16.11
CA TYR A 286 7.79 -7.87 17.20
C TYR A 286 7.08 -7.86 18.56
N GLU A 287 7.57 -8.65 19.51
CA GLU A 287 7.05 -8.68 20.88
C GLU A 287 8.02 -7.96 21.85
N PRO A 288 7.62 -6.82 22.44
CA PRO A 288 8.50 -6.02 23.30
C PRO A 288 8.85 -6.70 24.63
N LEU A 289 8.11 -7.73 25.05
CA LEU A 289 8.42 -8.55 26.22
C LEU A 289 8.58 -10.03 25.81
N PRO A 290 9.64 -10.73 26.24
CA PRO A 290 9.85 -12.13 25.88
C PRO A 290 8.87 -13.05 26.62
N SER A 291 8.58 -14.21 26.03
CA SER A 291 7.81 -15.27 26.67
C SER A 291 8.35 -15.60 28.07
N GLY A 292 7.52 -15.42 29.10
CA GLY A 292 7.88 -15.67 30.50
C GLY A 292 8.32 -14.45 31.30
N ALA A 293 8.42 -13.26 30.70
CA ALA A 293 8.65 -12.03 31.44
C ALA A 293 7.39 -11.59 32.24
N PRO A 294 7.55 -10.91 33.40
CA PRO A 294 6.44 -10.27 34.09
C PRO A 294 5.69 -9.31 33.15
N GLY A 295 4.37 -9.46 33.01
CA GLY A 295 3.55 -8.67 32.09
C GLY A 295 3.43 -9.22 30.65
N TYR A 296 3.94 -10.43 30.37
CA TYR A 296 3.78 -11.08 29.06
C TYR A 296 2.34 -11.60 28.84
N VAL A 297 1.69 -11.15 27.76
CA VAL A 297 0.28 -11.49 27.44
C VAL A 297 0.14 -12.39 26.20
N GLY A 298 1.23 -12.69 25.48
CA GLY A 298 1.23 -13.64 24.35
C GLY A 298 0.37 -13.23 23.16
N VAL A 299 0.33 -11.93 22.87
CA VAL A 299 -0.34 -11.35 21.69
C VAL A 299 0.72 -10.91 20.70
N VAL A 300 0.55 -11.34 19.45
CA VAL A 300 1.47 -11.06 18.34
C VAL A 300 1.45 -9.55 18.03
N GLY A 301 2.61 -8.91 18.07
CA GLY A 301 2.77 -7.45 17.98
C GLY A 301 2.62 -6.89 16.57
N MET A 302 1.39 -6.86 16.06
CA MET A 302 1.12 -6.26 14.73
C MET A 302 0.20 -5.05 14.82
N GLY A 303 -0.57 -4.88 15.89
CA GLY A 303 -1.38 -3.67 16.10
C GLY A 303 -0.57 -2.37 16.10
N LEU A 304 0.67 -2.40 16.63
CA LEU A 304 1.60 -1.25 16.60
C LEU A 304 2.17 -1.02 15.20
N HIS A 305 2.56 -2.08 14.48
CA HIS A 305 3.01 -1.96 13.09
C HIS A 305 1.92 -1.39 12.18
N LEU A 306 0.68 -1.88 12.33
CA LEU A 306 -0.46 -1.35 11.58
C LEU A 306 -0.72 0.11 11.94
N SER A 307 -0.61 0.47 13.21
CA SER A 307 -0.75 1.86 13.64
C SER A 307 0.29 2.76 12.98
N TRP A 308 1.55 2.31 12.92
CA TRP A 308 2.60 2.99 12.17
C TRP A 308 2.27 3.16 10.70
N GLN A 309 1.84 2.10 10.01
CA GLN A 309 1.45 2.18 8.59
C GLN A 309 0.28 3.13 8.36
N ILE A 310 -0.76 3.08 9.20
CA ILE A 310 -1.91 3.98 9.08
C ILE A 310 -1.46 5.43 9.27
N ILE A 311 -0.69 5.72 10.32
CA ILE A 311 -0.25 7.10 10.61
C ILE A 311 0.67 7.64 9.51
N GLU A 312 1.65 6.87 9.05
CA GLU A 312 2.54 7.26 7.94
C GLU A 312 1.73 7.46 6.65
N ALA A 313 0.76 6.58 6.38
CA ALA A 313 -0.13 6.71 5.23
C ALA A 313 -1.03 7.95 5.32
N HIS A 314 -1.16 8.61 6.48
CA HIS A 314 -1.85 9.89 6.67
C HIS A 314 -0.87 11.09 6.72
N GLY A 315 0.42 10.90 6.44
CA GLY A 315 1.44 11.94 6.53
C GLY A 315 1.80 12.34 7.96
N GLY A 316 1.42 11.49 8.92
CA GLY A 316 1.71 11.64 10.34
C GLY A 316 3.06 11.05 10.75
N HIS A 317 3.26 10.92 12.05
CA HIS A 317 4.40 10.20 12.63
C HIS A 317 3.98 9.55 13.96
N ILE A 318 4.41 8.33 14.24
CA ILE A 318 4.16 7.61 15.51
C ILE A 318 5.50 7.24 16.16
N TRP A 319 5.58 7.35 17.49
CA TRP A 319 6.78 7.02 18.27
C TRP A 319 6.42 6.55 19.67
N LEU A 320 7.44 6.14 20.42
CA LEU A 320 7.36 5.62 21.78
C LEU A 320 8.35 6.36 22.67
N GLU A 321 7.90 6.71 23.87
CA GLU A 321 8.73 7.17 24.99
C GLU A 321 8.51 6.20 26.16
N SER A 322 9.55 5.49 26.59
CA SER A 322 9.40 4.50 27.68
C SER A 322 10.63 4.44 28.56
N VAL A 323 10.37 4.31 29.86
CA VAL A 323 11.38 4.08 30.88
C VAL A 323 11.04 2.75 31.59
N PRO A 324 11.96 1.76 31.61
CA PRO A 324 11.73 0.50 32.29
C PRO A 324 11.34 0.70 33.76
N GLY A 325 10.20 0.14 34.16
CA GLY A 325 9.64 0.23 35.51
C GLY A 325 8.78 1.47 35.78
N GLU A 326 8.74 2.46 34.90
CA GLU A 326 7.91 3.68 35.06
C GLU A 326 6.71 3.71 34.11
N GLY A 327 6.79 3.00 32.97
CA GLY A 327 5.69 2.87 32.02
C GLY A 327 6.09 3.16 30.58
N SER A 328 5.07 3.35 29.73
CA SER A 328 5.25 3.66 28.31
C SER A 328 4.27 4.72 27.86
N THR A 329 4.71 5.61 26.98
CA THR A 329 3.88 6.61 26.33
C THR A 329 4.00 6.44 24.82
N PHE A 330 2.91 6.01 24.19
CA PHE A 330 2.81 5.94 22.73
C PHE A 330 2.22 7.24 22.20
N CYS A 331 2.90 7.86 21.25
CA CYS A 331 2.54 9.15 20.70
C CYS A 331 2.35 9.06 19.19
N PHE A 332 1.34 9.71 18.64
CA PHE A 332 1.26 9.97 17.22
C PHE A 332 0.88 11.41 16.91
N SER A 333 1.35 11.89 15.76
CA SER A 333 1.02 13.21 15.23
C SER A 333 0.40 13.12 13.84
N LEU A 334 -0.53 14.01 13.55
CA LEU A 334 -1.15 14.17 12.23
C LEU A 334 -1.13 15.64 11.80
N PRO A 335 -0.97 15.94 10.51
CA PRO A 335 -1.12 17.31 10.02
C PRO A 335 -2.56 17.79 10.24
N LEU A 336 -2.71 19.00 10.79
CA LEU A 336 -4.02 19.65 10.87
C LEU A 336 -4.52 19.98 9.47
N GLU A 337 -5.82 19.83 9.27
CA GLU A 337 -6.47 20.36 8.06
C GLU A 337 -6.37 21.89 8.13
N ARG A 338 -5.76 22.49 7.10
CA ARG A 338 -5.76 23.95 6.99
C ARG A 338 -7.20 24.39 6.71
N GLU A 339 -7.75 25.25 7.55
CA GLU A 339 -8.86 26.10 7.12
C GLU A 339 -8.33 26.96 5.97
N ASP A 340 -8.59 26.57 4.73
CA ASP A 340 -8.59 27.56 3.65
C ASP A 340 -9.70 28.56 4.03
N PRO A 341 -9.38 29.86 4.17
CA PRO A 341 -10.40 30.86 4.44
C PRO A 341 -11.44 30.76 3.32
N PRO A 342 -12.75 30.91 3.63
CA PRO A 342 -13.77 30.87 2.61
C PRO A 342 -13.39 31.88 1.52
N SER A 343 -13.30 31.39 0.29
CA SER A 343 -12.98 32.17 -0.90
C SER A 343 -13.98 33.33 -1.02
N THR A 344 -13.60 34.47 -0.44
CA THR A 344 -14.37 35.69 -0.51
C THR A 344 -13.92 36.45 -1.76
N SER A 345 -14.92 36.80 -2.57
CA SER A 345 -14.91 37.81 -3.62
C SER A 345 -14.43 37.41 -5.03
N ALA A 346 -15.38 36.96 -5.83
CA ALA A 346 -15.60 37.53 -7.17
C ALA A 346 -17.10 37.84 -7.32
N CYS A 347 -17.56 38.86 -6.60
CA CYS A 347 -18.71 39.66 -7.01
C CYS A 347 -18.14 41.03 -7.41
N GLU A 348 -17.65 41.13 -8.63
CA GLU A 348 -17.35 42.41 -9.26
C GLU A 348 -18.67 43.18 -9.40
N GLY A 349 -18.88 44.14 -8.52
CA GLY A 349 -19.86 45.20 -8.70
C GLY A 349 -19.48 46.02 -9.92
N GLY A 350 -20.22 45.83 -11.01
CA GLY A 350 -20.18 46.71 -12.17
C GLY A 350 -20.75 48.08 -11.84
N LEU A 351 -19.89 49.02 -11.43
CA LEU A 351 -20.15 50.44 -11.63
C LEU A 351 -19.51 50.88 -12.96
N LYS A 352 -20.33 51.05 -13.99
CA LYS A 352 -20.02 51.92 -15.13
C LYS A 352 -21.20 52.85 -15.44
N SER A 353 -20.99 54.11 -15.03
CA SER A 353 -21.25 55.34 -15.79
C SER A 353 -22.59 55.49 -16.53
N GLY A 354 -23.49 56.29 -15.96
CA GLY A 354 -24.39 57.12 -16.77
C GLY A 354 -23.73 58.46 -17.13
N PRO A 355 -24.00 58.97 -18.34
CA PRO A 355 -24.29 60.39 -18.46
C PRO A 355 -25.43 60.62 -19.45
N HIS A 356 -26.59 61.10 -18.99
CA HIS A 356 -27.46 61.98 -19.79
C HIS A 356 -28.55 62.60 -18.92
N CYS A 357 -28.34 63.86 -18.54
CA CYS A 357 -29.44 64.83 -18.46
C CYS A 357 -28.85 66.25 -18.60
N ARG A 358 -29.04 66.83 -19.79
CA ARG A 358 -29.02 68.28 -20.03
C ARG A 358 -30.21 68.59 -20.94
N THR A 359 -31.19 69.24 -20.34
CA THR A 359 -31.93 70.41 -20.85
C THR A 359 -32.15 70.50 -22.37
N LEU A 360 -33.35 70.15 -22.82
CA LEU A 360 -34.39 71.04 -23.40
C LEU A 360 -35.64 70.22 -23.73
#